data_AF-A0A0F2LSZ4-F1
#
_entry.id   AF-A0A0F2LSZ4-F1
#
_cell.length_a   1.000
_cell.length_b   1.000
_cell.length_c   1.000
_cell.angle_alpha   90.00
_cell.angle_beta   90.00
_cell.angle_gamma   90.00
#
_symmetry.space_group_name_H-M   'P 1'
#
loop_
_entity.id
_entity.type
_entity.pdbx_description
1 polymer ?
#
loop_
_entity_poly.entity_id
_entity_poly.type
_entity_poly.pdbx_seq_one_letter_code
_entity_poly.pdbx_strand_id
1 'polypeptide(L)'
;MAFGLLLLRSTPMVLSAAAVQFDYSQYLFLRSFLDLPADLEQKNGAAPPESRSQVNTVLGHFIHRQFPAGLSAILTLYPLTWVVAGANLALGHPASRLAALLGLDGDGGLGIAPAARRLYIAGLVCSVGHMLFGPRALDLMQTIGALGGKAGKDTETPEKKHDNLHLLQTWLQLHLTRTFLADVPGWLCFTGAFLLSVARSG
;
A
#
# COMPACT_ATOMS: atom_id res chain seq x y z
N MET A 1 19.65 -12.19 -20.69
CA MET A 1 19.63 -10.88 -19.99
C MET A 1 20.72 -10.83 -18.91
N ALA A 2 21.50 -9.75 -18.79
CA ALA A 2 22.46 -9.60 -17.69
C ALA A 2 21.75 -9.52 -16.33
N PHE A 3 22.32 -10.12 -15.28
CA PHE A 3 21.72 -10.23 -13.95
C PHE A 3 21.26 -8.88 -13.37
N GLY A 4 22.08 -7.82 -13.52
CA GLY A 4 21.73 -6.47 -13.06
C GLY A 4 20.47 -5.89 -13.74
N LEU A 5 20.26 -6.17 -15.02
CA LEU A 5 19.04 -5.74 -15.73
C LEU A 5 17.82 -6.53 -15.30
N LEU A 6 17.99 -7.83 -15.00
CA LEU A 6 16.91 -8.65 -14.48
C LEU A 6 16.44 -8.12 -13.12
N LEU A 7 17.38 -7.83 -12.23
CA LEU A 7 17.10 -7.21 -10.92
C LEU A 7 16.40 -5.87 -11.09
N LEU A 8 16.92 -5.00 -11.96
CA LEU A 8 16.30 -3.70 -12.23
C LEU A 8 14.85 -3.87 -12.69
N ARG A 9 14.59 -4.78 -13.64
CA ARG A 9 13.26 -5.00 -14.23
C ARG A 9 12.26 -5.63 -13.25
N SER A 10 12.71 -6.52 -12.37
CA SER A 10 11.83 -7.18 -11.38
C SER A 10 11.56 -6.31 -10.16
N THR A 11 12.44 -5.37 -9.82
CA THR A 11 12.36 -4.61 -8.57
C THR A 11 11.03 -3.84 -8.38
N PRO A 12 10.47 -3.13 -9.39
CA PRO A 12 9.17 -2.45 -9.21
C PRO A 12 8.03 -3.43 -8.90
N MET A 13 8.06 -4.64 -9.47
CA MET A 13 7.10 -5.71 -9.17
C MET A 13 7.26 -6.20 -7.73
N VAL A 14 8.49 -6.45 -7.28
CA VAL A 14 8.77 -6.94 -5.92
C VAL A 14 8.38 -5.90 -4.86
N LEU A 15 8.74 -4.63 -5.06
CA LEU A 15 8.42 -3.56 -4.13
C LEU A 15 6.92 -3.27 -4.06
N SER A 16 6.22 -3.27 -5.21
CA SER A 16 4.77 -3.11 -5.22
C SER A 16 4.04 -4.32 -4.59
N ALA A 17 4.55 -5.54 -4.78
CA ALA A 17 4.03 -6.72 -4.08
C ALA A 17 4.20 -6.59 -2.55
N ALA A 18 5.35 -6.10 -2.08
CA ALA A 18 5.59 -5.86 -0.67
C ALA A 18 4.62 -4.79 -0.11
N ALA A 19 4.33 -3.73 -0.87
CA ALA A 19 3.34 -2.73 -0.47
C ALA A 19 1.92 -3.31 -0.38
N VAL A 20 1.48 -4.09 -1.37
CA VAL A 20 0.17 -4.77 -1.34
C VAL A 20 0.08 -5.76 -0.17
N GLN A 21 1.15 -6.50 0.12
CA GLN A 21 1.20 -7.42 1.25
C GLN A 21 1.12 -6.69 2.60
N PHE A 22 1.84 -5.57 2.72
CA PHE A 22 1.76 -4.70 3.90
C PHE A 22 0.32 -4.21 4.11
N ASP A 23 -0.32 -3.74 3.05
CA ASP A 23 -1.71 -3.25 3.08
C ASP A 23 -2.70 -4.35 3.45
N TYR A 24 -2.54 -5.54 2.89
CA TYR A 24 -3.39 -6.68 3.18
C TYR A 24 -3.26 -7.12 4.66
N SER A 25 -2.02 -7.17 5.14
CA SER A 25 -1.72 -7.55 6.53
C SER A 25 -2.28 -6.54 7.52
N GLN A 26 -2.15 -5.24 7.23
CA GLN A 26 -2.74 -4.18 8.03
C GLN A 26 -4.27 -4.24 8.04
N TYR A 27 -4.90 -4.50 6.88
CA TYR A 27 -6.35 -4.65 6.77
C TYR A 27 -6.86 -5.82 7.62
N LEU A 28 -6.27 -7.02 7.49
CA LEU A 28 -6.68 -8.19 8.25
C LEU A 28 -6.56 -7.97 9.75
N PHE A 29 -5.43 -7.42 10.19
CA PHE A 29 -5.19 -7.18 11.60
C PHE A 29 -6.19 -6.17 12.18
N LEU A 30 -6.35 -5.01 11.53
CA LEU A 30 -7.20 -3.95 12.06
C LEU A 30 -8.69 -4.27 11.98
N ARG A 31 -9.14 -5.02 10.96
CA ARG A 31 -10.53 -5.43 10.85
C ARG A 31 -11.01 -6.22 12.07
N SER A 32 -10.14 -7.02 12.69
CA SER A 32 -10.50 -7.79 13.88
C SER A 32 -11.02 -6.93 15.05
N PHE A 33 -10.60 -5.67 15.16
CA PHE A 33 -11.11 -4.74 16.18
C PHE A 33 -12.58 -4.36 15.95
N LEU A 34 -13.05 -4.38 14.70
CA LEU A 34 -14.45 -4.11 14.36
C LEU A 34 -15.35 -5.30 14.67
N ASP A 35 -14.84 -6.51 14.46
CA ASP A 35 -15.61 -7.75 14.59
C ASP A 35 -15.71 -8.21 16.06
N LEU A 36 -14.71 -7.86 16.89
CA LEU A 36 -14.59 -8.33 18.27
C LEU A 36 -15.82 -8.07 19.17
N PRO A 37 -16.46 -6.88 19.17
CA PRO A 37 -17.66 -6.66 19.99
C PRO A 37 -18.83 -7.57 19.59
N ALA A 38 -19.02 -7.81 18.30
CA ALA A 38 -20.07 -8.69 17.79
C ALA A 38 -19.80 -10.16 18.12
N ASP A 39 -18.53 -10.60 18.00
CA ASP A 39 -18.11 -11.95 18.38
C ASP A 39 -18.33 -12.23 19.88
N LEU A 40 -18.09 -11.23 20.73
CA LEU A 40 -18.34 -11.32 22.17
C LEU A 40 -19.83 -11.38 22.49
N GLU A 41 -20.66 -10.63 21.78
CA GLU A 41 -22.12 -10.69 21.90
C GLU A 41 -22.66 -12.05 21.52
N GLN A 42 -22.22 -12.59 20.37
CA GLN A 42 -22.64 -13.90 19.89
C GLN A 42 -22.25 -15.02 20.86
N LYS A 43 -21.05 -14.96 21.46
CA LYS A 43 -20.57 -15.98 22.41
C LYS A 43 -21.26 -15.91 23.76
N ASN A 44 -21.54 -14.72 24.26
CA ASN A 44 -22.03 -14.51 25.63
C ASN A 44 -23.55 -14.26 25.70
N GLY A 45 -24.25 -14.19 24.56
CA GLY A 45 -25.67 -13.82 24.47
C GLY A 45 -25.96 -12.32 24.64
N ALA A 46 -24.99 -11.56 25.15
CA ALA A 46 -24.96 -10.11 25.21
C ALA A 46 -23.51 -9.61 25.18
N ALA A 47 -23.25 -8.49 24.51
CA ALA A 47 -21.93 -7.86 24.58
C ALA A 47 -21.69 -7.36 26.01
N PRO A 48 -20.53 -7.64 26.63
CA PRO A 48 -20.17 -7.00 27.89
C PRO A 48 -20.27 -5.47 27.72
N PRO A 49 -20.92 -4.73 28.64
CA PRO A 49 -21.17 -3.30 28.47
C PRO A 49 -19.89 -2.47 28.27
N GLU A 50 -18.75 -2.99 28.73
CA GLU A 50 -17.44 -2.35 28.62
C GLU A 50 -16.64 -2.76 27.37
N SER A 51 -17.05 -3.80 26.64
CA SER A 51 -16.27 -4.39 25.54
C SER A 51 -15.88 -3.37 24.48
N ARG A 52 -16.84 -2.57 24.00
CA ARG A 52 -16.57 -1.49 23.02
C ARG A 52 -15.62 -0.41 23.57
N SER A 53 -15.74 -0.08 24.85
CA SER A 53 -14.87 0.92 25.50
C SER A 53 -13.43 0.42 25.56
N GLN A 54 -13.24 -0.83 26.00
CA GLN A 54 -11.92 -1.47 26.08
C GLN A 54 -11.26 -1.56 24.69
N VAL A 55 -12.02 -1.95 23.67
CA VAL A 55 -11.52 -2.01 22.28
C VAL A 55 -11.12 -0.62 21.78
N ASN A 56 -11.91 0.41 22.04
CA ASN A 56 -11.57 1.79 21.66
C ASN A 56 -10.26 2.28 22.29
N THR A 57 -10.02 1.94 23.57
CA THR A 57 -8.78 2.29 24.29
C THR A 57 -7.57 1.56 23.72
N VAL A 58 -7.65 0.24 23.55
CA VAL A 58 -6.55 -0.58 23.02
C VAL A 58 -6.21 -0.17 21.59
N LEU A 59 -7.21 0.03 20.74
CA LEU A 59 -7.05 0.46 19.36
C LEU A 59 -6.30 1.79 19.28
N GLY A 60 -6.73 2.80 20.04
CA GLY A 60 -6.10 4.11 20.01
C GLY A 60 -4.62 4.07 20.44
N HIS A 61 -4.31 3.32 21.50
CA HIS A 61 -2.92 3.10 21.94
C HIS A 61 -2.09 2.36 20.89
N PHE A 62 -2.65 1.30 20.28
CA PHE A 62 -1.98 0.54 19.23
C PHE A 62 -1.66 1.43 18.03
N ILE A 63 -2.64 2.18 17.52
CA ILE A 63 -2.47 3.07 16.38
C ILE A 63 -1.41 4.14 16.68
N HIS A 64 -1.48 4.80 17.84
CA HIS A 64 -0.49 5.80 18.23
C HIS A 64 0.95 5.25 18.17
N ARG A 65 1.17 4.01 18.61
CA ARG A 65 2.49 3.37 18.62
C ARG A 65 2.91 2.84 17.25
N GLN A 66 2.00 2.21 16.52
CA GLN A 66 2.32 1.49 15.28
C GLN A 66 2.34 2.41 14.05
N PHE A 67 1.53 3.46 14.04
CA PHE A 67 1.35 4.33 12.88
C PHE A 67 2.65 4.96 12.35
N PRO A 68 3.59 5.45 13.18
CA PRO A 68 4.87 5.97 12.68
C PRO A 68 5.69 4.95 11.89
N ALA A 69 5.70 3.69 12.33
CA ALA A 69 6.41 2.61 11.65
C ALA A 69 5.74 2.27 10.31
N GLY A 70 4.41 2.20 10.28
CA GLY A 70 3.65 1.99 9.04
C GLY A 70 3.85 3.13 8.03
N LEU A 71 3.85 4.37 8.50
CA LEU A 71 4.14 5.54 7.66
C LEU A 71 5.56 5.50 7.08
N SER A 72 6.55 5.12 7.89
CA SER A 72 7.93 4.94 7.43
C SER A 72 8.05 3.88 6.33
N ALA A 73 7.33 2.75 6.46
CA ALA A 73 7.28 1.73 5.43
C ALA A 73 6.71 2.27 4.10
N ILE A 74 5.62 3.03 4.14
CA ILE A 74 5.01 3.66 2.96
C ILE A 74 5.99 4.66 2.31
N LEU A 75 6.60 5.53 3.11
CA LEU A 75 7.57 6.54 2.64
C LEU A 75 8.89 5.93 2.14
N THR A 76 9.12 4.64 2.39
CA THR A 76 10.26 3.90 1.84
C THR A 76 9.86 3.16 0.57
N LEU A 77 8.81 2.35 0.62
CA LEU A 77 8.42 1.45 -0.48
C LEU A 77 7.99 2.20 -1.74
N TYR A 78 7.17 3.25 -1.61
CA TYR A 78 6.63 3.96 -2.77
C TYR A 78 7.70 4.78 -3.50
N PRO A 79 8.48 5.66 -2.85
CA PRO A 79 9.53 6.40 -3.54
C PRO A 79 10.59 5.49 -4.17
N LEU A 80 10.97 4.40 -3.50
CA LEU A 80 11.90 3.44 -4.06
C LEU A 80 11.33 2.75 -5.31
N THR A 81 10.05 2.38 -5.29
CA THR A 81 9.34 1.86 -6.47
C THR A 81 9.39 2.87 -7.61
N TRP A 82 9.14 4.15 -7.35
CA TRP A 82 9.15 5.20 -8.37
C TRP A 82 10.52 5.42 -8.99
N VAL A 83 11.57 5.49 -8.15
CA VAL A 83 12.95 5.64 -8.61
C VAL A 83 13.34 4.48 -9.53
N VAL A 84 13.04 3.25 -9.13
CA VAL A 84 13.44 2.07 -9.91
C VAL A 84 12.58 1.90 -11.17
N ALA A 85 11.28 2.20 -11.11
CA ALA A 85 10.42 2.26 -12.31
C ALA A 85 10.90 3.34 -13.29
N GLY A 86 11.26 4.51 -12.78
CA GLY A 86 11.86 5.61 -13.57
C GLY A 86 13.17 5.19 -14.22
N ALA A 87 14.05 4.49 -13.48
CA ALA A 87 15.30 3.96 -14.02
C ALA A 87 15.06 2.93 -15.13
N ASN A 88 14.08 2.03 -14.99
CA ASN A 88 13.68 1.11 -16.07
C ASN A 88 13.26 1.87 -17.33
N LEU A 89 12.42 2.90 -17.18
CA LEU A 89 11.94 3.71 -18.30
C LEU A 89 13.06 4.52 -18.97
N ALA A 90 13.95 5.11 -18.17
CA ALA A 90 15.06 5.92 -18.62
C ALA A 90 16.12 5.10 -19.37
N LEU A 91 16.48 3.92 -18.85
CA LEU A 91 17.48 3.04 -19.46
C LEU A 91 16.92 2.27 -20.67
N GLY A 92 15.62 1.96 -20.66
CA GLY A 92 14.96 1.31 -21.80
C GLY A 92 14.90 2.20 -23.04
N HIS A 93 14.77 3.52 -22.90
CA HIS A 93 14.53 4.43 -24.03
C HIS A 93 15.73 4.65 -24.99
N PRO A 94 16.95 4.98 -24.54
CA PRO A 94 18.11 5.15 -25.42
C PRO A 94 18.57 3.80 -26.01
N ALA A 95 18.50 2.73 -25.23
CA ALA A 95 18.82 1.38 -25.71
C ALA A 95 17.85 0.90 -26.80
N SER A 96 16.56 1.17 -26.67
CA SER A 96 15.56 0.82 -27.69
C SER A 96 15.72 1.64 -28.97
N ARG A 97 16.07 2.94 -28.85
CA ARG A 97 16.34 3.81 -30.00
C ARG A 97 17.59 3.39 -30.77
N LEU A 98 18.67 3.06 -30.07
CA LEU A 98 19.91 2.59 -30.69
C LEU A 98 19.72 1.21 -31.35
N ALA A 99 19.02 0.28 -30.69
CA ALA A 99 18.72 -1.03 -31.26
C ALA A 99 17.89 -0.92 -32.55
N ALA A 100 16.85 -0.08 -32.55
CA ALA A 100 16.02 0.16 -33.73
C ALA A 100 16.79 0.85 -34.88
N LEU A 101 17.72 1.77 -34.55
CA LEU A 101 18.53 2.46 -35.56
C LEU A 101 19.58 1.53 -36.21
N LEU A 102 20.02 0.51 -35.48
CA LEU A 102 20.98 -0.48 -35.95
C LEU A 102 20.33 -1.74 -36.57
N GLY A 103 18.98 -1.81 -36.62
CA GLY A 103 18.27 -3.02 -37.09
C GLY A 103 18.48 -4.24 -36.20
N LEU A 104 18.83 -4.03 -34.93
CA LEU A 104 19.13 -5.05 -33.91
C LEU A 104 17.91 -5.33 -33.02
N ASP A 105 16.72 -5.05 -33.52
CA ASP A 105 15.43 -5.19 -32.83
C ASP A 105 15.01 -6.66 -32.58
N GLY A 106 15.86 -7.63 -32.94
CA GLY A 106 15.72 -9.04 -32.58
C GLY A 106 16.31 -9.39 -31.20
N ASP A 107 15.47 -9.98 -30.34
CA ASP A 107 15.63 -10.84 -29.14
C ASP A 107 16.80 -10.69 -28.14
N GLY A 108 17.79 -9.82 -28.34
CA GLY A 108 18.98 -9.70 -27.47
C GLY A 108 19.25 -8.31 -26.88
N GLY A 109 18.48 -7.28 -27.25
CA GLY A 109 18.79 -5.88 -26.92
C GLY A 109 18.42 -5.44 -25.50
N LEU A 110 19.14 -4.43 -24.98
CA LEU A 110 18.83 -3.73 -23.71
C LEU A 110 17.46 -3.01 -23.70
N GLY A 111 16.77 -2.94 -24.84
CA GLY A 111 15.49 -2.25 -25.00
C GLY A 111 14.33 -2.87 -24.22
N ILE A 112 13.28 -2.09 -24.01
CA ILE A 112 12.02 -2.52 -23.39
C ILE A 112 10.94 -2.51 -24.47
N ALA A 113 10.18 -3.60 -24.59
CA ALA A 113 9.07 -3.69 -25.54
C ALA A 113 8.08 -2.52 -25.32
N PRO A 114 7.49 -1.94 -26.39
CA PRO A 114 6.53 -0.84 -26.25
C PRO A 114 5.35 -1.17 -25.31
N ALA A 115 4.90 -2.42 -25.29
CA ALA A 115 3.88 -2.90 -24.37
C ALA A 115 4.37 -2.90 -22.91
N ALA A 116 5.55 -3.47 -22.64
CA ALA A 116 6.16 -3.44 -21.30
C ALA A 116 6.41 -2.02 -20.79
N ARG A 117 6.85 -1.11 -21.68
CA ARG A 117 7.04 0.31 -21.34
C ARG A 117 5.72 0.97 -20.93
N ARG A 118 4.63 0.73 -21.67
CA ARG A 118 3.30 1.25 -21.33
C ARG A 118 2.83 0.73 -19.97
N LEU A 119 3.08 -0.54 -19.68
CA LEU A 119 2.76 -1.13 -18.37
C LEU A 119 3.62 -0.55 -17.23
N TYR A 120 4.92 -0.31 -17.42
CA TYR A 120 5.75 0.39 -16.43
C TYR A 120 5.22 1.80 -16.14
N ILE A 121 4.80 2.54 -17.18
CA ILE A 121 4.20 3.87 -17.01
C ILE A 121 2.87 3.79 -16.25
N ALA A 122 1.98 2.89 -16.66
CA ALA A 122 0.69 2.70 -15.99
C ALA A 122 0.88 2.30 -14.51
N GLY A 123 1.79 1.37 -14.24
CA GLY A 123 2.14 0.96 -12.87
C GLY A 123 2.68 2.13 -12.03
N LEU A 124 3.52 2.98 -12.62
CA LEU A 124 4.03 4.18 -11.96
C LEU A 124 2.91 5.19 -11.66
N VAL A 125 2.00 5.43 -12.62
CA VAL A 125 0.84 6.31 -12.43
C VAL A 125 -0.06 5.79 -11.29
N CYS A 126 -0.38 4.51 -11.28
CA CYS A 126 -1.14 3.90 -10.19
C CYS A 126 -0.42 4.01 -8.84
N SER A 127 0.89 3.73 -8.80
CA SER A 127 1.70 3.81 -7.58
C SER A 127 1.80 5.24 -7.03
N VAL A 128 1.91 6.26 -7.90
CA VAL A 128 1.84 7.67 -7.48
C VAL A 128 0.41 8.02 -7.05
N GLY A 129 -0.60 7.50 -7.75
CA GLY A 129 -2.01 7.69 -7.45
C GLY A 129 -2.42 7.26 -6.04
N HIS A 130 -1.70 6.31 -5.43
CA HIS A 130 -1.84 5.97 -4.01
C HIS A 130 -1.81 7.22 -3.10
N MET A 131 -0.94 8.18 -3.42
CA MET A 131 -0.72 9.37 -2.59
C MET A 131 -1.93 10.31 -2.53
N LEU A 132 -2.87 10.19 -3.48
CA LEU A 132 -4.13 10.94 -3.46
C LEU A 132 -4.99 10.60 -2.23
N PHE A 133 -4.83 9.39 -1.68
CA PHE A 133 -5.55 8.93 -0.49
C PHE A 133 -4.81 9.27 0.82
N GLY A 134 -3.55 9.69 0.72
CA GLY A 134 -2.65 9.95 1.84
C GLY A 134 -3.21 10.94 2.86
N PRO A 135 -3.60 12.18 2.47
CA PRO A 135 -4.05 13.20 3.42
C PRO A 135 -5.20 12.72 4.32
N ARG A 136 -6.23 12.12 3.72
CA ARG A 136 -7.39 11.60 4.46
C ARG A 136 -7.03 10.38 5.32
N ALA A 137 -6.17 9.48 4.83
CA ALA A 137 -5.73 8.33 5.59
C ALA A 137 -4.91 8.74 6.83
N LEU A 138 -4.04 9.74 6.68
CA LEU A 138 -3.23 10.29 7.78
C LEU A 138 -4.11 10.95 8.84
N ASP A 139 -5.06 11.79 8.42
CA ASP A 139 -6.00 12.49 9.31
C ASP A 139 -6.81 11.52 10.20
N LEU A 140 -7.37 10.48 9.59
CA LEU A 140 -8.12 9.44 10.31
C LEU A 140 -7.24 8.70 11.35
N MET A 141 -6.03 8.31 10.96
CA MET A 141 -5.11 7.57 11.85
C MET A 141 -4.59 8.44 13.00
N GLN A 142 -4.25 9.69 12.73
CA GLN A 142 -3.86 10.65 13.76
C GLN A 142 -5.01 10.92 14.72
N THR A 143 -6.24 11.04 14.21
CA THR A 143 -7.43 11.22 15.05
C THR A 143 -7.64 10.00 15.96
N ILE A 144 -7.61 8.77 15.44
CA ILE A 144 -7.73 7.55 16.24
C ILE A 144 -6.63 7.47 17.31
N GLY A 145 -5.37 7.75 16.93
CA GLY A 145 -4.23 7.71 17.85
C GLY A 145 -4.28 8.78 18.95
N ALA A 146 -4.65 10.01 18.61
CA ALA A 146 -4.77 11.13 19.55
C ALA A 146 -5.88 10.90 20.58
N LEU A 147 -6.98 10.27 20.18
CA LEU A 147 -8.07 9.88 21.07
C LEU A 147 -7.67 8.76 22.04
N GLY A 148 -6.84 7.81 21.60
CA GLY A 148 -6.26 6.78 22.46
C GLY A 148 -5.30 7.33 23.51
N GLY A 149 -4.44 8.28 23.14
CA GLY A 149 -3.42 8.84 24.04
C GLY A 149 -3.97 9.73 25.16
N LYS A 150 -5.19 10.25 25.03
CA LYS A 150 -5.84 11.13 26.03
C LYS A 150 -6.82 10.41 26.96
N ALA A 151 -7.25 9.19 26.61
CA ALA A 151 -8.20 8.41 27.41
C ALA A 151 -7.69 8.02 28.81
N GLY A 152 -6.39 8.21 29.10
CA GLY A 152 -5.79 7.97 30.41
C GLY A 152 -5.53 9.21 31.28
N LYS A 153 -5.89 10.44 30.85
CA LYS A 153 -5.52 11.66 31.60
C LYS A 153 -6.67 12.55 32.08
N ASP A 154 -7.84 12.50 31.47
CA ASP A 154 -8.94 13.41 31.83
C ASP A 154 -10.17 12.62 32.31
N THR A 155 -10.22 12.36 33.62
CA THR A 155 -11.48 12.18 34.35
C THR A 155 -12.16 13.54 34.42
N GLU A 156 -13.13 13.80 33.54
CA GLU A 156 -14.28 14.74 33.71
C GLU A 156 -14.75 15.28 32.35
N THR A 157 -15.61 14.52 31.66
CA THR A 157 -16.83 15.02 30.96
C THR A 157 -17.46 13.86 30.17
N PRO A 158 -18.73 13.51 30.43
CA PRO A 158 -19.39 12.37 29.80
C PRO A 158 -20.14 12.80 28.53
N GLU A 159 -19.51 13.42 27.52
CA GLU A 159 -20.29 13.80 26.32
C GLU A 159 -19.47 14.06 25.04
N LYS A 160 -18.73 13.02 24.61
CA LYS A 160 -18.54 12.65 23.20
C LYS A 160 -17.92 11.27 23.22
N LYS A 161 -18.76 10.24 23.19
CA LYS A 161 -18.32 8.84 23.13
C LYS A 161 -17.50 8.68 21.85
N HIS A 162 -16.19 8.79 21.96
CA HIS A 162 -15.27 8.74 20.83
C HIS A 162 -15.37 7.37 20.17
N ASP A 163 -16.02 7.29 19.01
CA ASP A 163 -16.23 6.03 18.31
C ASP A 163 -15.03 5.74 17.39
N ASN A 164 -13.90 5.35 17.99
CA ASN A 164 -12.71 4.96 17.24
C ASN A 164 -12.99 3.80 16.28
N LEU A 165 -13.98 2.94 16.58
CA LEU A 165 -14.44 1.89 15.67
C LEU A 165 -15.06 2.46 14.39
N HIS A 166 -15.88 3.51 14.49
CA HIS A 166 -16.43 4.16 13.30
C HIS A 166 -15.34 4.83 12.45
N LEU A 167 -14.38 5.50 13.10
CA LEU A 167 -13.22 6.07 12.40
C LEU A 167 -12.37 4.99 11.73
N LEU A 168 -12.15 3.87 12.41
CA LEU A 168 -11.43 2.73 11.87
C LEU A 168 -12.16 2.10 10.69
N GLN A 169 -13.48 1.95 10.77
CA GLN A 169 -14.31 1.47 9.66
C GLN A 169 -14.19 2.38 8.44
N THR A 170 -14.25 3.70 8.65
CA THR A 170 -14.06 4.69 7.58
C THR A 170 -12.66 4.58 6.97
N TRP A 171 -11.64 4.38 7.81
CA TRP A 171 -10.27 4.20 7.34
C TRP A 171 -10.09 2.90 6.54
N LEU A 172 -10.67 1.79 7.00
CA LEU A 172 -10.61 0.49 6.31
C LEU A 172 -11.32 0.53 4.96
N GLN A 173 -12.44 1.26 4.85
CA GLN A 173 -13.11 1.49 3.56
C GLN A 173 -12.22 2.28 2.61
N LEU A 174 -11.61 3.37 3.07
CA LEU A 174 -10.67 4.17 2.28
C LEU A 174 -9.47 3.32 1.83
N HIS A 175 -8.93 2.50 2.74
CA HIS A 175 -7.81 1.59 2.50
C HIS A 175 -8.15 0.56 1.42
N LEU A 176 -9.32 -0.09 1.50
CA LEU A 176 -9.79 -0.99 0.45
C LEU A 176 -9.94 -0.28 -0.90
N THR A 177 -10.59 0.89 -0.92
CA THR A 177 -10.75 1.66 -2.16
C THR A 177 -9.40 1.98 -2.79
N ARG A 178 -8.43 2.45 -2.01
CA ARG A 178 -7.07 2.71 -2.47
C ARG A 178 -6.39 1.45 -3.00
N THR A 179 -6.48 0.34 -2.27
CA THR A 179 -5.87 -0.93 -2.68
C THR A 179 -6.41 -1.43 -4.03
N PHE A 180 -7.71 -1.31 -4.26
CA PHE A 180 -8.32 -1.74 -5.52
C PHE A 180 -8.13 -0.76 -6.68
N LEU A 181 -7.99 0.54 -6.42
CA LEU A 181 -7.85 1.55 -7.47
C LEU A 181 -6.40 1.88 -7.83
N ALA A 182 -5.46 1.70 -6.89
CA ALA A 182 -4.06 2.08 -7.06
C ALA A 182 -3.11 0.89 -6.87
N ASP A 183 -3.15 0.25 -5.70
CA ASP A 183 -2.06 -0.65 -5.28
C ASP A 183 -2.04 -1.95 -6.09
N VAL A 184 -3.18 -2.65 -6.17
CA VAL A 184 -3.32 -3.90 -6.95
C VAL A 184 -3.17 -3.64 -8.46
N PRO A 185 -3.85 -2.65 -9.09
CA PRO A 185 -3.62 -2.34 -10.50
C PRO A 185 -2.16 -1.99 -10.81
N GLY A 186 -1.50 -1.23 -9.92
CA GLY A 186 -0.09 -0.86 -10.06
C GLY A 186 0.83 -2.09 -10.05
N TRP A 187 0.63 -2.98 -9.07
CA TRP A 187 1.36 -4.24 -8.99
C TRP A 187 1.15 -5.14 -10.21
N LEU A 188 -0.10 -5.28 -10.70
CA LEU A 188 -0.40 -6.06 -11.90
C LEU A 188 0.29 -5.48 -13.14
N CYS A 189 0.31 -4.15 -13.28
CA CYS A 189 1.03 -3.48 -14.37
C CYS A 189 2.54 -3.76 -14.31
N PHE A 190 3.17 -3.62 -13.14
CA PHE A 190 4.60 -3.93 -12.99
C PHE A 190 4.92 -5.41 -13.22
N THR A 191 4.04 -6.31 -12.79
CA THR A 191 4.16 -7.74 -13.05
C THR A 191 4.13 -8.03 -14.55
N GLY A 192 3.12 -7.53 -15.27
CA GLY A 192 3.03 -7.69 -16.72
C GLY A 192 4.20 -7.06 -17.46
N ALA A 193 4.66 -5.89 -17.02
CA ALA A 193 5.84 -5.22 -17.59
C ALA A 193 7.11 -6.07 -17.45
N PHE A 194 7.32 -6.65 -16.27
CA PHE A 194 8.44 -7.56 -16.01
C PHE A 194 8.37 -8.81 -16.89
N LEU A 195 7.23 -9.50 -16.92
CA LEU A 195 7.04 -10.72 -17.70
C LEU A 195 7.30 -10.48 -19.20
N LEU A 196 6.74 -9.40 -19.76
CA LEU A 196 6.99 -9.02 -21.15
C LEU A 196 8.46 -8.62 -21.41
N SER A 197 9.14 -8.08 -20.40
CA SER A 197 10.55 -7.72 -20.51
C SER A 197 11.49 -8.93 -20.45
N VAL A 198 11.08 -10.03 -19.82
CA VAL A 198 11.85 -11.28 -19.76
C VAL A 198 11.54 -12.19 -20.95
N ALA A 199 10.27 -12.28 -21.36
CA ALA A 199 9.85 -13.09 -22.51
C ALA A 199 10.51 -12.68 -23.84
N ARG A 200 11.04 -11.45 -23.92
CA ARG A 200 11.74 -10.92 -25.09
C ARG A 200 13.27 -11.06 -25.00
N SER A 201 13.77 -11.79 -24.00
CA SER A 201 15.20 -11.94 -23.72
C SER A 201 15.64 -13.40 -23.57
N GLY A 202 14.73 -14.35 -23.81
CA GLY A 202 14.98 -15.78 -23.92
C GLY A 202 14.49 -16.25 -25.28
#